data_AF-A0A7V4Y2M9-F1
#
_entry.id   AF-A0A7V4Y2M9-F1
#
_cell.length_a   1.000
_cell.length_b   1.000
_cell.length_c   1.000
_cell.angle_alpha   90.00
_cell.angle_beta   90.00
_cell.angle_gamma   90.00
#
_symmetry.space_group_name_H-M   'P 1'
#
loop_
_entity.id
_entity.type
_entity.pdbx_description
1 polymer ?
#
loop_
_entity_poly.entity_id
_entity_poly.type
_entity_poly.pdbx_seq_one_letter_code
_entity_poly.pdbx_strand_id
1 'polypeptide(L)'
;KDLLILPGVFNQPLVRCTKYAGIKVSISHSDHLAAALAFSDELSMGVDIEETNPADCQSINAIKSQLTETEKQLTIDPLPRSELPTLLWTAKESLSKALLVGLGVPYNIFEVNEVQRQGVFFTCHFRHFYQYRAISFRLLHHMCSVVYPSQTQLHFDIKALTRYFHLQLLTVSRSFTSPVPTKRINSITTVGSN
;
A
#
# COMPACT_ATOMS: atom_id res chain seq x y z
N LYS A 1 -26.41 5.85 15.05
CA LYS A 1 -25.06 5.75 14.42
C LYS A 1 -25.15 4.49 13.59
N ASP A 2 -25.40 4.61 12.29
CA ASP A 2 -26.00 3.51 11.52
C ASP A 2 -25.05 2.99 10.44
N LEU A 3 -23.74 3.06 10.69
CA LEU A 3 -22.70 2.48 9.84
C LEU A 3 -21.78 1.64 10.73
N LEU A 4 -21.74 0.35 10.47
CA LEU A 4 -20.86 -0.60 11.15
C LEU A 4 -20.00 -1.33 10.10
N ILE A 5 -18.73 -1.55 10.43
CA ILE A 5 -17.85 -2.45 9.68
C ILE A 5 -17.59 -3.64 10.58
N LEU A 6 -18.04 -4.82 10.16
CA LEU A 6 -17.94 -6.06 10.93
C LEU A 6 -17.08 -7.08 10.16
N PRO A 7 -16.37 -7.98 10.85
CA PRO A 7 -15.65 -9.05 10.17
C PRO A 7 -16.63 -10.09 9.60
N GLY A 8 -16.40 -10.53 8.37
CA GLY A 8 -17.02 -11.70 7.77
C GLY A 8 -16.32 -13.00 8.19
N VAL A 9 -16.84 -14.14 7.71
CA VAL A 9 -16.30 -15.48 8.04
C VAL A 9 -14.85 -15.66 7.60
N PHE A 10 -14.42 -14.98 6.53
CA PHE A 10 -13.04 -14.96 6.05
C PHE A 10 -12.28 -13.69 6.50
N ASN A 11 -12.75 -13.03 7.56
CA ASN A 11 -12.24 -11.75 8.07
C ASN A 11 -12.30 -10.57 7.08
N GLN A 12 -13.00 -10.73 5.95
CA GLN A 12 -13.26 -9.64 5.03
C GLN A 12 -14.19 -8.60 5.70
N PRO A 13 -13.98 -7.30 5.50
CA PRO A 13 -14.85 -6.28 6.10
C PRO A 13 -16.24 -6.28 5.45
N LEU A 14 -17.28 -6.30 6.28
CA LEU A 14 -18.68 -6.23 5.88
C LEU A 14 -19.28 -4.91 6.34
N VAL A 15 -19.80 -4.12 5.40
CA VAL A 15 -20.51 -2.87 5.70
C VAL A 15 -21.96 -3.18 6.06
N ARG A 16 -22.41 -2.71 7.21
CA ARG A 16 -23.82 -2.72 7.61
C ARG A 16 -24.28 -1.28 7.79
N CYS A 17 -25.20 -0.85 6.94
CA CYS A 17 -25.85 0.44 7.04
C CYS A 17 -27.35 0.31 6.78
N THR A 18 -28.16 0.96 7.61
CA THR A 18 -29.64 0.92 7.48
C THR A 18 -30.13 1.77 6.32
N LYS A 19 -29.39 2.83 5.97
CA LYS A 19 -29.78 3.82 4.95
C LYS A 19 -29.23 3.53 3.56
N TYR A 20 -28.09 2.84 3.48
CA TYR A 20 -27.40 2.55 2.23
C TYR A 20 -27.03 1.08 2.18
N ALA A 21 -27.45 0.39 1.13
CA ALA A 21 -27.06 -0.98 0.84
C ALA A 21 -26.09 -1.02 -0.35
N GLY A 22 -25.55 -2.20 -0.65
CA GLY A 22 -24.70 -2.41 -1.82
C GLY A 22 -23.35 -1.69 -1.77
N ILE A 23 -22.83 -1.41 -0.57
CA ILE A 23 -21.47 -0.87 -0.41
C ILE A 23 -20.58 -1.97 0.13
N LYS A 24 -19.46 -2.20 -0.56
CA LYS A 24 -18.33 -3.00 -0.07
C LYS A 24 -17.17 -2.09 0.26
N VAL A 25 -16.28 -2.58 1.11
CA VAL A 25 -15.00 -1.94 1.40
C VAL A 25 -13.87 -2.93 1.26
N SER A 26 -12.72 -2.45 0.82
CA SER A 26 -11.44 -3.15 0.93
C SER A 26 -10.51 -2.27 1.76
N ILE A 27 -9.76 -2.88 2.67
CA ILE A 27 -8.86 -2.18 3.58
C ILE A 27 -7.47 -2.81 3.53
N SER A 28 -6.46 -1.99 3.75
CA SER A 28 -5.08 -2.44 3.96
C SER A 28 -4.36 -1.47 4.89
N HIS A 29 -3.32 -1.94 5.55
CA HIS A 29 -2.42 -1.10 6.33
C HIS A 29 -1.01 -1.68 6.29
N SER A 30 -0.02 -0.81 6.34
CA SER A 30 1.38 -1.15 6.52
C SER A 30 2.01 -0.04 7.36
N ASP A 31 2.64 -0.44 8.46
CA ASP A 31 3.12 0.42 9.54
C ASP A 31 2.14 1.53 9.98
N HIS A 32 2.41 2.76 9.54
CA HIS A 32 1.74 3.98 9.94
C HIS A 32 0.78 4.50 8.86
N LEU A 33 0.61 3.77 7.75
CA LEU A 33 -0.33 4.09 6.69
C LEU A 33 -1.44 3.05 6.62
N ALA A 34 -2.66 3.54 6.44
CA ALA A 34 -3.83 2.71 6.16
C ALA A 34 -4.53 3.24 4.91
N ALA A 35 -5.06 2.31 4.12
CA ALA A 35 -5.85 2.57 2.95
C ALA A 35 -7.23 1.91 3.09
N ALA A 36 -8.27 2.61 2.65
CA ALA A 36 -9.61 2.07 2.55
C ALA A 36 -10.22 2.50 1.22
N LEU A 37 -10.87 1.55 0.54
CA LEU A 37 -11.56 1.73 -0.72
C LEU A 37 -13.01 1.31 -0.54
N ALA A 38 -13.95 2.24 -0.68
CA ALA A 38 -15.38 1.96 -0.67
C ALA A 38 -15.91 1.93 -2.11
N PHE A 39 -16.74 0.94 -2.44
CA PHE A 39 -17.22 0.71 -3.80
C PHE A 39 -18.60 0.04 -3.81
N SER A 40 -19.31 0.17 -4.94
CA SER A 40 -20.57 -0.56 -5.19
C SER A 40 -20.33 -2.07 -5.15
N ASP A 41 -21.26 -2.85 -4.64
CA ASP A 41 -21.16 -4.30 -4.58
C ASP A 41 -21.22 -5.00 -5.96
N GLU A 42 -21.64 -4.25 -6.99
CA GLU A 42 -21.51 -4.56 -8.42
C GLU A 42 -20.05 -4.63 -8.89
N LEU A 43 -19.14 -3.98 -8.16
CA LEU A 43 -17.71 -4.01 -8.42
C LEU A 43 -17.02 -4.95 -7.44
N SER A 44 -16.05 -5.71 -7.94
CA SER A 44 -15.08 -6.42 -7.12
C SER A 44 -13.78 -5.66 -7.18
N MET A 45 -13.42 -4.99 -6.09
CA MET A 45 -12.21 -4.18 -6.01
C MET A 45 -11.42 -4.52 -4.77
N GLY A 46 -10.13 -4.26 -4.82
CA GLY A 46 -9.23 -4.43 -3.69
C GLY A 46 -8.26 -3.27 -3.59
N VAL A 47 -7.77 -3.02 -2.38
CA VAL A 47 -6.62 -2.15 -2.14
C VAL A 47 -5.60 -2.86 -1.29
N ASP A 48 -4.33 -2.66 -1.60
CA ASP A 48 -3.23 -3.09 -0.77
C ASP A 48 -2.12 -2.05 -0.69
N ILE A 49 -1.43 -1.98 0.46
CA ILE A 49 -0.33 -1.06 0.70
C ILE A 49 0.76 -1.79 1.49
N GLU A 50 2.02 -1.65 1.06
CA GLU A 50 3.17 -2.27 1.71
C GLU A 50 4.38 -1.34 1.70
N GLU A 51 5.19 -1.37 2.76
CA GLU A 51 6.43 -0.60 2.84
C GLU A 51 7.44 -1.09 1.80
N THR A 52 8.13 -0.17 1.13
CA THR A 52 9.17 -0.47 0.13
C THR A 52 10.58 -0.47 0.73
N ASN A 53 10.70 -0.60 2.06
CA ASN A 53 11.95 -0.45 2.78
C ASN A 53 12.99 -1.51 2.38
N PRO A 54 14.07 -1.11 1.68
CA PRO A 54 15.07 -2.06 1.19
C PRO A 54 15.96 -2.61 2.31
N ALA A 55 15.92 -2.02 3.52
CA ALA A 55 16.71 -2.48 4.67
C ALA A 55 16.12 -3.74 5.32
N ASP A 56 14.82 -4.01 5.14
CA ASP A 56 14.20 -5.25 5.60
C ASP A 56 14.40 -6.38 4.57
N CYS A 57 15.60 -6.96 4.59
CA CYS A 57 15.94 -8.06 3.70
C CYS A 57 15.06 -9.31 3.91
N GLN A 58 14.53 -9.53 5.12
CA GLN A 58 13.72 -10.73 5.39
C GLN A 58 12.37 -10.63 4.70
N SER A 59 11.67 -9.49 4.85
CA SER A 59 10.39 -9.24 4.21
C SER A 59 10.51 -9.22 2.68
N ILE A 60 11.54 -8.56 2.14
CA ILE A 60 11.82 -8.57 0.70
C ILE A 60 12.08 -9.98 0.17
N ASN A 61 12.82 -10.82 0.89
CA ASN A 61 13.09 -12.20 0.46
C ASN A 61 11.84 -13.07 0.52
N ALA A 62 11.00 -12.90 1.55
CA ALA A 62 9.70 -13.56 1.64
C ALA A 62 8.83 -13.21 0.42
N ILE A 63 8.72 -11.93 0.07
CA ILE A 63 7.99 -11.47 -1.13
C ILE A 63 8.57 -12.11 -2.40
N LYS A 64 9.89 -12.04 -2.59
CA LYS A 64 10.56 -12.62 -3.78
C LYS A 64 10.34 -14.12 -3.93
N SER A 65 10.17 -14.84 -2.82
CA SER A 65 9.86 -16.28 -2.85
C SER A 65 8.46 -16.59 -3.41
N GLN A 66 7.55 -15.62 -3.37
CA GLN A 66 6.18 -15.74 -3.89
C GLN A 66 6.04 -15.26 -5.35
N LEU A 67 7.14 -14.83 -5.99
CA LEU A 67 7.16 -14.42 -7.39
C LEU A 67 7.44 -15.61 -8.31
N THR A 68 6.76 -15.64 -9.45
CA THR A 68 7.04 -16.60 -10.53
C THR A 68 8.33 -16.26 -11.26
N GLU A 69 8.87 -17.20 -12.02
CA GLU A 69 10.06 -16.94 -12.86
C GLU A 69 9.79 -15.86 -13.92
N THR A 70 8.56 -15.81 -14.46
CA THR A 70 8.15 -14.77 -15.41
C THR A 70 8.12 -13.40 -14.72
N GLU A 71 7.58 -13.31 -13.51
CA GLU A 71 7.56 -12.07 -12.72
C GLU A 71 8.97 -11.57 -12.39
N LYS A 72 9.90 -12.48 -12.05
CA LYS A 72 11.30 -12.13 -11.75
C LYS A 72 12.06 -11.57 -12.97
N GLN A 73 11.60 -11.88 -14.18
CA GLN A 73 12.19 -11.40 -15.43
C GLN A 73 11.63 -10.05 -15.88
N LEU A 74 10.55 -9.57 -15.24
CA LEU A 74 10.00 -8.25 -15.55
C LEU A 74 11.01 -7.16 -15.23
N THR A 75 11.13 -6.19 -16.13
CA THR A 75 11.94 -4.99 -15.95
C THR A 75 11.12 -3.79 -16.38
N ILE A 76 11.12 -2.74 -15.55
CA ILE A 76 10.30 -1.54 -15.78
C ILE A 76 11.16 -0.34 -15.46
N ASP A 77 11.53 0.43 -16.49
CA ASP A 77 12.26 1.67 -16.30
C ASP A 77 11.30 2.83 -15.95
N PRO A 78 11.59 3.70 -14.97
CA PRO A 78 12.71 3.75 -14.04
C PRO A 78 12.32 3.27 -12.63
N LEU A 79 11.49 2.24 -12.52
CA LEU A 79 11.21 1.63 -11.23
C LEU A 79 12.49 0.95 -10.72
N PRO A 80 13.05 1.35 -9.56
CA PRO A 80 14.18 0.66 -8.97
C PRO A 80 13.86 -0.83 -8.84
N ARG A 81 14.81 -1.68 -9.22
CA ARG A 81 14.65 -3.14 -9.12
C ARG A 81 14.31 -3.62 -7.71
N SER A 82 14.66 -2.84 -6.69
CA SER A 82 14.31 -3.11 -5.29
C SER A 82 12.82 -2.98 -4.98
N GLU A 83 12.08 -2.15 -5.74
CA GLU A 83 10.65 -1.89 -5.49
C GLU A 83 9.72 -2.76 -6.33
N LEU A 84 10.21 -3.32 -7.45
CA LEU A 84 9.42 -4.20 -8.30
C LEU A 84 8.78 -5.37 -7.52
N PRO A 85 9.50 -6.09 -6.63
CA PRO A 85 8.89 -7.15 -5.83
C PRO A 85 7.70 -6.68 -5.01
N THR A 86 7.82 -5.52 -4.33
CA THR A 86 6.74 -4.95 -3.53
C THR A 86 5.56 -4.53 -4.40
N LEU A 87 5.79 -3.98 -5.60
CA LEU A 87 4.73 -3.64 -6.55
C LEU A 87 3.95 -4.88 -7.01
N LEU A 88 4.65 -5.95 -7.36
CA LEU A 88 4.01 -7.19 -7.77
C LEU A 88 3.24 -7.81 -6.60
N TRP A 89 3.82 -7.77 -5.40
CA TRP A 89 3.17 -8.22 -4.17
C TRP A 89 1.86 -7.48 -3.89
N THR A 90 1.88 -6.14 -3.83
CA THR A 90 0.68 -5.36 -3.52
C THR A 90 -0.38 -5.52 -4.61
N ALA A 91 0.00 -5.70 -5.88
CA ALA A 91 -0.94 -6.02 -6.94
C ALA A 91 -1.62 -7.38 -6.72
N LYS A 92 -0.86 -8.41 -6.33
CA LYS A 92 -1.36 -9.76 -6.06
C LYS A 92 -2.26 -9.81 -4.82
N GLU A 93 -1.84 -9.18 -3.73
CA GLU A 93 -2.63 -9.05 -2.50
C GLU A 93 -3.92 -8.27 -2.76
N SER A 94 -3.84 -7.16 -3.50
CA SER A 94 -5.01 -6.39 -3.88
C SER A 94 -5.99 -7.21 -4.75
N LEU A 95 -5.50 -8.07 -5.64
CA LEU A 95 -6.36 -8.97 -6.42
C LEU A 95 -6.99 -10.05 -5.53
N SER A 96 -6.21 -10.65 -4.64
CA SER A 96 -6.70 -11.62 -3.67
C SER A 96 -7.82 -11.04 -2.78
N LYS A 97 -7.66 -9.78 -2.35
CA LYS A 97 -8.69 -9.02 -1.62
C LYS A 97 -9.94 -8.75 -2.46
N ALA A 98 -9.79 -8.43 -3.74
CA ALA A 98 -10.92 -8.26 -4.66
C ALA A 98 -11.71 -9.56 -4.85
N LEU A 99 -11.03 -10.71 -4.82
CA LEU A 99 -11.60 -12.05 -4.99
C LEU A 99 -12.07 -12.69 -3.67
N LEU A 100 -11.77 -12.07 -2.51
CA LEU A 100 -12.08 -12.58 -1.16
C LEU A 100 -11.44 -13.95 -0.84
N VAL A 101 -10.29 -14.26 -1.43
CA VAL A 101 -9.61 -15.56 -1.26
C VAL A 101 -8.42 -15.51 -0.29
N GLY A 102 -7.93 -14.31 0.04
CA GLY A 102 -6.81 -14.10 0.97
C GLY A 102 -5.56 -14.92 0.60
N LEU A 103 -4.85 -15.40 1.63
CA LEU A 103 -3.65 -16.24 1.49
C LEU A 103 -3.98 -17.72 1.13
N GLY A 104 -5.25 -18.06 0.90
CA GLY A 104 -5.70 -19.44 0.73
C GLY A 104 -5.39 -20.05 -0.65
N VAL A 105 -4.80 -19.28 -1.55
CA VAL A 105 -4.53 -19.65 -2.94
C VAL A 105 -3.04 -19.44 -3.26
N PRO A 106 -2.38 -20.39 -3.94
CA PRO A 106 -1.01 -20.20 -4.42
C PRO A 106 -0.82 -18.91 -5.22
N TYR A 107 0.18 -18.10 -4.88
CA TYR A 107 0.41 -16.79 -5.51
C TYR A 107 0.73 -16.83 -7.00
N ASN A 108 1.17 -17.96 -7.54
CA ASN A 108 1.34 -18.12 -8.99
C ASN A 108 0.02 -18.00 -9.76
N ILE A 109 -1.13 -18.23 -9.12
CA ILE A 109 -2.45 -18.00 -9.74
C ILE A 109 -2.71 -16.50 -9.95
N PHE A 110 -2.11 -15.63 -9.15
CA PHE A 110 -2.18 -14.17 -9.29
C PHE A 110 -1.06 -13.58 -10.16
N GLU A 111 -0.39 -14.39 -10.98
CA GLU A 111 0.76 -13.96 -11.79
C GLU A 111 0.47 -12.67 -12.57
N VAL A 112 1.32 -11.67 -12.37
CA VAL A 112 1.36 -10.45 -13.17
C VAL A 112 2.23 -10.71 -14.40
N ASN A 113 1.65 -10.66 -15.59
CA ASN A 113 2.37 -10.92 -16.84
C ASN A 113 2.87 -9.64 -17.52
N GLU A 114 2.30 -8.49 -17.18
CA GLU A 114 2.66 -7.22 -17.78
C GLU A 114 2.53 -6.08 -16.78
N VAL A 115 3.52 -5.18 -16.78
CA VAL A 115 3.45 -3.93 -16.05
C VAL A 115 3.88 -2.80 -16.97
N GLN A 116 3.04 -1.79 -17.11
CA GLN A 116 3.30 -0.61 -17.93
C GLN A 116 3.38 0.63 -17.05
N ARG A 117 4.30 1.54 -17.36
CA ARG A 117 4.37 2.83 -16.70
C ARG A 117 3.42 3.82 -17.36
N GLN A 118 2.63 4.52 -16.54
CA GLN A 118 1.70 5.57 -16.94
C GLN A 118 2.01 6.85 -16.16
N GLY A 119 3.10 7.53 -16.53
CA GLY A 119 3.57 8.75 -15.85
C GLY A 119 4.04 8.49 -14.41
N VAL A 120 3.18 8.79 -13.43
CA VAL A 120 3.47 8.68 -11.98
C VAL A 120 2.98 7.37 -11.36
N PHE A 121 2.27 6.54 -12.12
CA PHE A 121 1.76 5.26 -11.66
C PHE A 121 2.09 4.16 -12.67
N PHE A 122 1.79 2.93 -12.30
CA PHE A 122 1.97 1.73 -13.09
C PHE A 122 0.63 1.03 -13.25
N THR A 123 0.40 0.42 -14.41
CA THR A 123 -0.74 -0.47 -14.64
C THR A 123 -0.24 -1.89 -14.75
N CYS A 124 -0.85 -2.81 -14.00
CA CYS A 124 -0.50 -4.23 -14.02
C CYS A 124 -1.63 -5.05 -14.64
N HIS A 125 -1.27 -6.03 -15.46
CA HIS A 125 -2.19 -7.02 -16.01
C HIS A 125 -1.87 -8.39 -15.43
N PHE A 126 -2.92 -9.17 -15.17
CA PHE A 126 -2.82 -10.49 -14.59
C PHE A 126 -2.97 -11.55 -15.67
N ARG A 127 -2.12 -12.58 -15.63
CA ARG A 127 -2.12 -13.68 -16.60
C ARG A 127 -3.42 -14.46 -16.61
N HIS A 128 -3.95 -14.76 -15.43
CA HIS A 128 -5.10 -15.66 -15.25
C HIS A 128 -6.41 -14.91 -15.00
N PHE A 129 -6.35 -13.61 -14.70
CA PHE A 129 -7.48 -12.77 -14.35
C PHE A 129 -7.56 -11.53 -15.26
N TYR A 130 -7.66 -11.76 -16.57
CA TYR A 130 -7.66 -10.71 -17.61
C TYR A 130 -8.81 -9.69 -17.45
N GLN A 131 -9.90 -10.08 -16.79
CA GLN A 131 -11.01 -9.18 -16.46
C GLN A 131 -10.67 -8.16 -15.37
N TYR A 132 -9.52 -8.28 -14.72
CA TYR A 132 -8.99 -7.34 -13.74
C TYR A 132 -7.71 -6.67 -14.23
N ARG A 133 -7.44 -5.48 -13.68
CA ARG A 133 -6.17 -4.78 -13.77
C ARG A 133 -5.86 -4.08 -12.44
N ALA A 134 -4.58 -3.80 -12.20
CA ALA A 134 -4.17 -3.00 -11.05
C ALA A 134 -3.64 -1.64 -11.51
N ILE A 135 -3.91 -0.59 -10.72
CA ILE A 135 -3.09 0.62 -10.71
C ILE A 135 -2.21 0.57 -9.47
N SER A 136 -0.90 0.68 -9.65
CA SER A 136 0.08 0.72 -8.57
C SER A 136 0.82 2.04 -8.57
N PHE A 137 1.01 2.66 -7.41
CA PHE A 137 1.72 3.93 -7.29
C PHE A 137 2.44 4.04 -5.95
N ARG A 138 3.47 4.89 -5.91
CA ARG A 138 4.19 5.17 -4.68
C ARG A 138 3.45 6.19 -3.84
N LEU A 139 3.37 5.89 -2.56
CA LEU A 139 2.98 6.82 -1.53
C LEU A 139 4.10 6.86 -0.48
N LEU A 140 4.97 7.86 -0.58
CA LEU A 140 6.14 7.99 0.30
C LEU A 140 7.08 6.78 0.16
N HIS A 141 7.32 6.06 1.25
CA HIS A 141 8.08 4.80 1.30
C HIS A 141 7.20 3.55 1.19
N HIS A 142 6.00 3.69 0.60
CA HIS A 142 5.09 2.57 0.41
C HIS A 142 4.70 2.43 -1.06
N MET A 143 4.41 1.19 -1.45
CA MET A 143 3.75 0.87 -2.70
C MET A 143 2.28 0.61 -2.40
N CYS A 144 1.39 1.26 -3.15
CA CYS A 144 -0.05 1.07 -3.03
C CYS A 144 -0.58 0.54 -4.36
N SER A 145 -1.43 -0.48 -4.31
CA SER A 145 -2.10 -1.06 -5.47
C SER A 145 -3.61 -1.06 -5.27
N VAL A 146 -4.33 -0.69 -6.33
CA VAL A 146 -5.79 -0.78 -6.41
C VAL A 146 -6.14 -1.70 -7.58
N VAL A 147 -6.81 -2.80 -7.30
CA VAL A 147 -7.32 -3.74 -8.31
C VAL A 147 -8.81 -3.50 -8.55
N TYR A 148 -9.19 -3.56 -9.82
CA TYR A 148 -10.54 -3.26 -10.27
C TYR A 148 -10.85 -3.95 -11.61
N PRO A 149 -12.14 -4.09 -11.98
CA PRO A 149 -12.51 -4.65 -13.27
C PRO A 149 -11.96 -3.82 -14.43
N SER A 150 -11.37 -4.47 -15.43
CA SER A 150 -10.72 -3.82 -16.57
C SER A 150 -11.67 -2.95 -17.39
N GLN A 151 -12.97 -3.25 -17.36
CA GLN A 151 -14.02 -2.50 -18.05
C GLN A 151 -14.43 -1.22 -17.31
N THR A 152 -13.94 -1.01 -16.08
CA THR A 152 -14.22 0.19 -15.28
C THR A 152 -13.20 1.28 -15.58
N GLN A 153 -13.66 2.53 -15.68
CA GLN A 153 -12.79 3.71 -15.69
C GLN A 153 -12.65 4.25 -14.27
N LEU A 154 -11.42 4.35 -13.79
CA LEU A 154 -11.12 4.99 -12.51
C LEU A 154 -10.62 6.41 -12.76
N HIS A 155 -11.28 7.38 -12.13
CA HIS A 155 -10.83 8.75 -12.07
C HIS A 155 -10.21 8.99 -10.70
N PHE A 156 -8.88 9.03 -10.66
CA PHE A 156 -8.16 9.27 -9.42
C PHE A 156 -6.94 10.16 -9.67
N ASP A 157 -6.83 11.27 -8.95
CA ASP A 157 -5.68 12.17 -9.07
C ASP A 157 -4.54 11.69 -8.16
N ILE A 158 -3.80 10.71 -8.67
CA ILE A 158 -2.62 10.14 -7.99
C ILE A 158 -1.58 11.23 -7.72
N LYS A 159 -1.43 12.21 -8.62
CA LYS A 159 -0.47 13.30 -8.43
C LYS A 159 -0.86 14.17 -7.23
N ALA A 160 -2.13 14.53 -7.11
CA ALA A 160 -2.62 15.28 -5.97
C ALA A 160 -2.47 14.49 -4.66
N LEU A 161 -2.77 13.19 -4.68
CA LEU A 161 -2.61 12.32 -3.51
C LEU A 161 -1.14 12.25 -3.05
N THR A 162 -0.22 11.89 -3.95
CA THR A 162 1.20 11.78 -3.61
C THR A 162 1.76 13.13 -3.13
N ARG A 163 1.34 14.24 -3.74
CA ARG A 163 1.71 15.60 -3.29
C ARG A 163 1.18 15.91 -1.89
N TYR A 164 -0.07 15.56 -1.59
CA TYR A 164 -0.66 15.79 -0.27
C TYR A 164 0.18 15.11 0.82
N PHE A 165 0.49 13.82 0.67
CA PHE A 165 1.29 13.08 1.65
C PHE A 165 2.71 13.64 1.78
N HIS A 166 3.33 14.05 0.67
CA HIS A 166 4.64 14.68 0.71
C HIS A 166 4.64 16.01 1.50
N LEU A 167 3.62 16.84 1.32
CA LEU A 167 3.47 18.10 2.06
C LEU A 167 3.20 17.88 3.56
N GLN A 168 2.45 16.83 3.93
CA GLN A 168 2.23 16.49 5.34
C GLN A 168 3.55 16.11 6.04
N LEU A 169 4.41 15.31 5.40
CA LEU A 169 5.74 14.99 5.93
C LEU A 169 6.62 16.23 6.11
N LEU A 170 6.60 17.17 5.17
CA LEU A 170 7.35 18.41 5.28
C LEU A 170 6.84 19.30 6.43
N THR A 171 5.55 19.21 6.76
CA THR A 171 4.96 19.96 7.88
C THR A 171 5.34 19.35 9.22
N VAL A 172 5.31 18.02 9.32
CA VAL A 172 5.73 17.29 10.53
C VAL A 172 7.24 17.43 10.77
N SER A 173 8.08 17.34 9.74
CA SER A 173 9.54 17.52 9.92
C SER A 173 9.93 18.94 10.40
N ARG A 174 9.14 19.96 10.07
CA ARG A 174 9.35 21.34 10.54
C ARG A 174 8.93 21.59 11.99
N SER A 175 8.03 20.78 12.57
CA SER A 175 7.66 20.92 13.98
C SER A 175 8.69 20.29 14.95
N PHE A 176 9.63 19.48 14.44
CA PHE A 176 10.71 18.87 15.25
C PHE A 176 12.03 19.66 15.24
N THR A 177 12.15 20.77 14.50
CA THR A 177 13.36 21.61 14.44
C THR A 177 13.24 22.89 15.29
N SER A 178 12.63 22.83 16.47
CA SER A 178 12.81 23.91 17.45
C SER A 178 14.12 23.67 18.21
N PRO A 179 15.08 24.62 18.23
CA PRO A 179 16.35 24.40 18.88
C PRO A 179 16.13 24.26 20.40
N VAL A 180 16.57 23.15 20.96
CA VAL A 180 16.70 22.96 22.41
C VAL A 180 17.58 24.09 22.95
N PRO A 181 17.10 24.93 23.89
CA PRO A 181 17.95 25.96 24.47
C PRO A 181 19.03 25.26 25.31
N THR A 182 20.27 25.36 24.86
CA THR A 182 21.46 24.97 25.61
C THR A 182 21.52 25.80 26.89
N LYS A 183 21.04 25.23 28.00
CA LYS A 183 21.39 25.75 29.33
C LYS A 183 22.88 25.51 29.55
N ARG A 184 23.66 26.61 29.53
CA ARG A 184 25.00 26.68 30.12
C ARG A 184 24.92 26.14 31.56
N ILE A 185 25.65 25.07 31.85
CA ILE A 185 25.97 24.69 33.22
C ILE A 185 27.29 25.38 33.56
N ASN A 186 27.23 26.35 34.48
CA ASN A 186 28.40 27.00 35.04
C ASN A 186 29.13 26.04 36.00
N SER A 187 30.46 26.02 35.86
CA SER A 187 31.50 25.64 36.82
C SER A 187 31.15 24.77 38.04
N ILE A 188 31.80 23.61 38.08
CA ILE A 188 32.02 22.77 39.26
C ILE A 188 32.91 23.54 40.25
N THR A 189 32.45 23.69 41.50
CA THR A 189 33.29 24.11 42.64
C THR A 189 33.43 22.92 43.57
N THR A 190 34.63 22.38 43.70
CA THR A 190 35.03 21.39 44.70
C THR A 190 35.23 22.09 46.04
N VAL A 191 34.54 21.62 47.09
CA VAL A 191 34.94 21.89 48.48
C VAL A 191 35.05 20.54 49.18
N GLY A 192 36.29 20.13 49.41
CA GLY A 192 36.64 19.01 50.27
C GLY A 192 36.64 19.46 51.73
N SER A 193 36.08 18.62 52.58
CA SER A 193 36.17 18.69 54.03
C SER A 193 37.56 18.28 54.51
N ASN A 194 38.17 19.14 55.33
CA ASN A 194 38.77 18.80 56.63
C ASN A 194 38.58 20.01 57.56
#